data_AF-A0A519ZBB0-F1
#
_entry.id   AF-A0A519ZBB0-F1
#
_cell.length_a   1.000
_cell.length_b   1.000
_cell.length_c   1.000
_cell.angle_alpha   90.00
_cell.angle_beta   90.00
_cell.angle_gamma   90.00
#
_symmetry.space_group_name_H-M   'P 1'
#
loop_
_entity.id
_entity.type
_entity.pdbx_description
1 polymer ?
#
loop_
_entity_poly.entity_id
_entity_poly.type
_entity_poly.pdbx_seq_one_letter_code
_entity_poly.pdbx_strand_id
1 'polypeptide(L)'
;DCDDRAALFFYLVKEIYDLPMIAMLYPTHITMAVQFDNPVGTPIMYKGKTYSVCEPTPQKQDLNIGQLAADLKGTTYQVVYAYEPAKR
;
A
#
# COMPACT_ATOMS: atom_id res chain seq x y z
N ASP A 1 3.95 -11.59 -10.70
CA ASP A 1 2.53 -11.20 -10.93
C ASP A 1 1.89 -10.80 -9.59
N CYS A 2 1.14 -9.70 -9.53
CA CYS A 2 0.86 -8.87 -8.33
C CYS A 2 2.11 -8.42 -7.51
N ASP A 3 2.97 -9.35 -7.09
CA ASP A 3 4.23 -9.12 -6.37
C ASP A 3 5.23 -8.26 -7.16
N ASP A 4 5.51 -8.58 -8.43
CA ASP A 4 6.41 -7.81 -9.29
C ASP A 4 5.91 -6.37 -9.50
N ARG A 5 4.58 -6.20 -9.62
CA ARG A 5 3.96 -4.88 -9.80
C ARG A 5 4.00 -4.07 -8.50
N ALA A 6 3.76 -4.72 -7.36
CA ALA A 6 3.93 -4.11 -6.05
C ALA A 6 5.40 -3.70 -5.81
N ALA A 7 6.36 -4.54 -6.20
CA ALA A 7 7.78 -4.25 -6.11
C ALA A 7 8.20 -3.10 -7.04
N LEU A 8 7.71 -3.06 -8.29
CA LEU A 8 7.96 -1.95 -9.20
C LEU A 8 7.35 -0.65 -8.69
N PHE A 9 6.10 -0.69 -8.21
CA PHE A 9 5.44 0.47 -7.59
C PHE A 9 6.22 0.98 -6.39
N PHE A 10 6.64 0.06 -5.50
CA PHE A 10 7.48 0.38 -4.35
C PHE A 10 8.76 1.09 -4.77
N TYR A 11 9.47 0.53 -5.76
CA TYR A 11 10.69 1.14 -6.27
C TYR A 11 10.45 2.56 -6.79
N LEU A 12 9.41 2.76 -7.60
CA LEU A 12 9.10 4.08 -8.15
C LEU A 12 8.73 5.10 -7.06
N VAL A 13 7.91 4.72 -6.08
CA VAL A 13 7.54 5.64 -4.99
C VAL A 13 8.75 5.97 -4.13
N LYS A 14 9.60 4.98 -3.85
CA LYS A 14 10.85 5.19 -3.11
C LYS A 14 11.78 6.16 -3.85
N GLU A 15 12.05 5.93 -5.13
CA GLU A 15 13.08 6.69 -5.87
C GLU A 15 12.59 8.09 -6.29
N ILE A 16 11.28 8.28 -6.52
CA ILE A 16 10.73 9.55 -7.00
C ILE A 16 10.22 10.42 -5.85
N TYR A 17 9.48 9.83 -4.91
CA TYR A 17 8.80 10.57 -3.84
C TYR A 17 9.44 10.41 -2.46
N ASP A 18 10.22 9.34 -2.25
CA ASP A 18 10.90 9.07 -0.98
C ASP A 18 9.91 9.09 0.21
N LEU A 19 8.76 8.42 0.05
CA LEU A 19 7.67 8.39 1.04
C LEU A 19 7.65 7.09 1.86
N PRO A 20 7.20 7.13 3.13
CA PRO A 20 6.98 5.93 3.92
C PRO A 20 5.92 5.01 3.29
N MET A 21 6.20 3.71 3.30
CA MET A 21 5.34 2.70 2.67
C MET A 21 5.31 1.41 3.47
N ILE A 22 4.22 0.67 3.36
CA ILE A 22 4.10 -0.69 3.88
C ILE A 22 3.61 -1.64 2.78
N ALA A 23 4.16 -2.85 2.76
CA ALA A 23 3.66 -3.95 1.94
C ALA A 23 2.66 -4.77 2.78
N MET A 24 1.44 -4.89 2.29
CA MET A 24 0.34 -5.59 2.93
C MET A 24 0.10 -6.93 2.23
N LEU A 25 0.44 -8.02 2.91
CA LEU A 25 0.23 -9.37 2.42
C LEU A 25 -1.12 -9.91 2.92
N TYR A 26 -2.04 -10.10 2.00
CA TYR A 26 -3.29 -10.85 2.19
C TYR A 26 -3.07 -12.32 1.79
N PRO A 27 -3.95 -13.25 2.21
CA PRO A 27 -3.83 -14.66 1.83
C PRO A 27 -3.77 -14.93 0.32
N THR A 28 -4.37 -14.04 -0.49
CA THR A 28 -4.50 -14.21 -1.94
C THR A 28 -3.88 -13.08 -2.75
N HIS A 29 -3.32 -12.05 -2.11
CA HIS A 29 -2.92 -10.82 -2.79
C HIS A 29 -1.83 -10.07 -2.01
N ILE A 30 -0.99 -9.32 -2.71
CA ILE A 30 -0.08 -8.36 -2.09
C ILE A 30 -0.33 -6.98 -2.71
N THR A 31 -0.44 -5.99 -1.84
CA THR A 31 -0.64 -4.59 -2.23
C THR A 31 0.18 -3.66 -1.35
N MET A 32 0.17 -2.37 -1.68
CA MET A 32 0.98 -1.36 -1.01
C MET A 32 0.08 -0.33 -0.32
N ALA A 33 0.54 0.22 0.79
CA ALA A 33 -0.03 1.46 1.33
C ALA A 33 1.06 2.50 1.56
N VAL A 34 0.76 3.75 1.20
CA VAL A 34 1.68 4.89 1.21
C VAL A 34 1.22 5.90 2.24
N GLN A 35 2.15 6.46 3.01
CA GLN A 35 1.86 7.56 3.92
C GLN A 35 1.89 8.87 3.15
N PHE A 36 0.75 9.57 3.10
CA PHE A 36 0.63 10.93 2.58
C PHE A 36 0.48 11.92 3.73
N ASP A 37 0.81 13.19 3.50
CA ASP A 37 0.54 14.28 4.44
C ASP A 37 -0.97 14.42 4.71
N ASN A 38 -1.77 14.22 3.66
CA ASN A 38 -3.23 14.20 3.72
C ASN A 38 -3.72 12.79 3.33
N PRO A 39 -4.09 11.95 4.31
CA PRO A 39 -4.60 10.61 4.02
C PRO A 39 -5.85 10.64 3.13
N VAL A 40 -5.91 9.73 2.16
CA VAL A 40 -7.01 9.56 1.20
C VAL A 40 -7.69 8.21 1.42
N GLY A 41 -9.02 8.19 1.33
CA GLY A 41 -9.84 6.98 1.42
C GLY A 41 -9.85 6.32 2.81
N THR A 42 -9.96 4.99 2.84
CA THR A 42 -10.02 4.25 4.10
C THR A 42 -8.62 4.11 4.70
N PRO A 43 -8.41 4.57 5.95
CA PRO A 43 -7.08 4.57 6.55
C PRO A 43 -6.60 3.17 6.93
N ILE A 44 -5.33 2.91 6.65
CA ILE A 44 -4.56 1.77 7.16
C ILE A 44 -3.67 2.26 8.29
N MET A 45 -3.87 1.74 9.51
CA MET A 45 -3.09 2.13 10.68
C MET A 45 -1.95 1.15 10.92
N TYR A 46 -0.71 1.64 10.95
CA TYR A 46 0.47 0.84 11.29
C TYR A 46 1.45 1.66 12.12
N LYS A 47 1.82 1.16 13.30
CA LYS A 47 2.77 1.81 14.23
C LYS A 47 2.47 3.30 14.50
N GLY A 48 1.18 3.64 14.67
CA GLY A 48 0.74 5.01 14.97
C GLY A 48 0.73 5.97 13.76
N LYS A 49 1.01 5.46 12.55
CA LYS A 49 0.94 6.21 11.30
C LYS A 49 -0.25 5.75 10.45
N THR A 50 -0.76 6.67 9.63
CA THR A 50 -1.87 6.44 8.71
C THR A 50 -1.34 6.30 7.29
N TYR A 51 -1.78 5.26 6.59
CA TYR A 51 -1.43 4.98 5.21
C TYR A 51 -2.69 4.86 4.36
N SER A 52 -2.58 5.23 3.09
CA SER A 52 -3.61 5.03 2.07
C SER A 52 -3.20 3.87 1.17
N VAL A 53 -4.11 2.94 0.91
CA VAL A 53 -3.86 1.84 -0.03
C VAL A 53 -3.65 2.39 -1.43
N CYS A 54 -2.61 1.93 -2.10
CA CYS A 54 -2.32 2.23 -3.50
C CYS A 54 -2.16 0.89 -4.22
N GLU A 55 -3.21 0.46 -4.90
CA GLU A 55 -3.27 -0.85 -5.57
C GLU A 55 -2.61 -0.77 -6.96
N PRO A 56 -1.42 -1.39 -7.17
CA PRO A 56 -0.69 -1.26 -8.43
C PRO A 56 -1.02 -2.39 -9.43
N THR A 57 -1.92 -3.31 -9.09
CA THR A 57 -2.26 -4.45 -9.94
C THR A 57 -3.63 -4.27 -10.58
N PRO A 58 -3.87 -4.88 -11.76
CA PRO A 58 -5.21 -4.92 -12.32
C PRO A 58 -6.19 -5.54 -11.32
N GLN A 59 -7.36 -4.92 -11.16
CA GLN A 59 -8.43 -5.40 -10.30
C GLN A 59 -9.71 -5.54 -11.12
N LYS A 60 -10.67 -6.32 -10.60
CA LYS A 60 -12.02 -6.43 -11.21
C LYS A 60 -12.83 -5.14 -11.08
N GLN A 61 -12.39 -4.25 -10.20
CA GLN A 61 -13.02 -2.98 -9.86
C GLN A 61 -12.02 -1.87 -10.20
N ASP A 62 -12.52 -0.75 -10.69
CA ASP A 62 -11.71 0.46 -10.81
C ASP A 62 -11.54 1.07 -9.42
N LEU A 63 -10.32 1.00 -8.88
CA LEU A 63 -10.01 1.42 -7.52
C LEU A 63 -9.29 2.76 -7.52
N ASN A 64 -9.81 3.70 -6.75
CA ASN A 64 -9.12 4.94 -6.44
C ASN A 64 -8.12 4.75 -5.29
N ILE A 65 -7.22 5.71 -5.09
CA ILE A 65 -6.32 5.75 -3.93
C ILE A 65 -7.14 5.66 -2.64
N GLY A 66 -6.68 4.83 -1.71
CA GLY A 66 -7.33 4.56 -0.43
C GLY A 66 -8.54 3.63 -0.50
N GLN A 67 -8.81 3.03 -1.66
CA GLN A 67 -9.83 1.99 -1.81
C GLN A 67 -9.22 0.60 -1.82
N LEU A 68 -9.88 -0.33 -1.13
CA LEU A 68 -9.60 -1.76 -1.18
C LEU A 68 -10.65 -2.46 -2.02
N ALA A 69 -10.22 -3.49 -2.75
CA ALA A 69 -11.10 -4.41 -3.44
C ALA A 69 -12.09 -5.03 -2.43
N ALA A 70 -13.33 -5.25 -2.88
CA ALA A 70 -14.43 -5.67 -2.00
C ALA A 70 -14.15 -7.00 -1.27
N ASP A 71 -13.42 -7.92 -1.88
CA ASP A 71 -13.03 -9.23 -1.36
C ASP A 71 -11.90 -9.17 -0.31
N LEU A 72 -11.14 -8.07 -0.27
CA LEU A 72 -10.10 -7.84 0.74
C LEU A 72 -10.63 -7.09 1.97
N LYS A 73 -11.84 -6.52 1.91
CA LYS A 73 -12.45 -5.82 3.05
C LYS A 73 -12.80 -6.79 4.17
N GLY A 74 -12.34 -6.50 5.38
CA GLY A 74 -12.53 -7.37 6.55
C GLY A 74 -11.57 -8.57 6.62
N THR A 75 -10.80 -8.81 5.56
CA THR A 75 -9.75 -9.84 5.54
C THR A 75 -8.52 -9.33 6.27
N THR A 76 -7.95 -10.16 7.14
CA THR A 76 -6.71 -9.86 7.84
C THR A 76 -5.53 -9.88 6.87
N TYR A 77 -4.66 -8.89 6.95
CA TYR A 77 -3.37 -8.85 6.25
C TYR A 77 -2.23 -8.80 7.25
N GLN A 78 -1.02 -9.10 6.77
CA GLN A 78 0.22 -8.90 7.50
C GLN A 78 1.04 -7.80 6.83
N VAL A 79 1.64 -6.92 7.64
CA VAL A 79 2.66 -6.00 7.13
C VAL A 79 3.98 -6.75 7.08
N VAL A 80 4.38 -7.17 5.87
CA VAL A 80 5.59 -7.99 5.65
C VAL A 80 6.84 -7.18 5.35
N TYR A 81 6.65 -5.90 4.98
CA TYR A 81 7.74 -4.95 4.79
C TYR A 81 7.25 -3.54 5.12
N ALA A 82 8.12 -2.73 5.73
CA ALA A 82 7.86 -1.32 6.02
C ALA A 82 9.11 -0.51 5.66
N TYR A 83 8.93 0.47 4.80
CA TYR A 83 9.96 1.41 4.39
C TYR A 83 9.74 2.75 5.07
N GLU A 84 10.82 3.27 5.63
CA GLU A 84 10.90 4.59 6.22
C GLU A 84 12.11 5.30 5.58
N PRO A 85 11.91 6.45 4.94
CA PRO A 85 12.99 7.28 4.43
C PRO A 85 14.02 7.58 5.52
N ALA A 86 15.31 7.50 5.19
CA ALA A 86 16.33 7.98 6.09
C ALA A 86 16.15 9.49 6.30
N LYS A 87 16.24 9.96 7.55
CA LYS A 87 16.31 11.41 7.80
C LYS A 87 17.53 11.94 7.04
N ARG A 88 17.30 12.84 6.08
CA ARG A 88 18.36 13.59 5.40
C ARG A 88 19.01 14.55 6.39
#